data_AF-A0A132BU99-F1
#
_entry.id   AF-A0A132BU99-F1
#
_cell.length_a   1.000
_cell.length_b   1.000
_cell.length_c   1.000
_cell.angle_alpha   90.00
_cell.angle_beta   90.00
_cell.angle_gamma   90.00
#
_symmetry.space_group_name_H-M   'P 1'
#
loop_
_entity.id
_entity.type
_entity.pdbx_description
1 polymer ?
#
loop_
_entity_poly.entity_id
_entity_poly.type
_entity_poly.pdbx_seq_one_letter_code
_entity_poly.pdbx_strand_id
1 'polypeptide(L)'
;MASNTHDAGHGAADAAHGAADAAAHGSSGMPQLDFSTYGNQIWWLLVTLVVIYLILSRVALPRIAAILNERQGTITNDLAAAEDLKAKAVEAENAYNKALADARAEAQRIAAETRAEIQAEVDEAIAKADAEIAAKTAESETAIAEIRATALDNVKLVASDTASALVEALGGKDDTKLIAAAVAERTEG
;
A
#
# COMPACT_ATOMS: atom_id res chain seq x y z
N MET A 1 -25.11 -32.17 -78.03
CA MET A 1 -24.10 -31.57 -78.92
C MET A 1 -22.91 -31.22 -78.02
N ALA A 2 -21.72 -31.80 -78.19
CA ALA A 2 -20.80 -31.72 -79.35
C ALA A 2 -20.08 -30.35 -79.40
N SER A 3 -18.76 -30.24 -79.60
CA SER A 3 -17.74 -31.25 -80.00
C SER A 3 -16.32 -30.95 -79.48
N ASN A 4 -15.39 -31.90 -79.64
CA ASN A 4 -13.94 -31.73 -79.46
C ASN A 4 -13.32 -30.80 -80.53
N THR A 5 -12.15 -30.19 -80.22
CA THR A 5 -10.78 -30.39 -80.83
C THR A 5 -9.78 -29.40 -80.20
N HIS A 6 -8.54 -29.77 -79.79
CA HIS A 6 -7.30 -30.01 -80.59
C HIS A 6 -6.79 -28.76 -81.37
N ASP A 7 -5.50 -28.41 -81.44
CA ASP A 7 -4.27 -28.89 -80.73
C ASP A 7 -3.16 -27.77 -80.82
N ALA A 8 -1.88 -27.84 -80.40
CA ALA A 8 -0.92 -28.91 -80.02
C ALA A 8 -0.06 -28.48 -78.78
N GLY A 9 1.20 -28.82 -78.48
CA GLY A 9 2.42 -29.28 -79.21
C GLY A 9 3.44 -28.11 -79.37
N HIS A 10 4.75 -28.19 -79.09
CA HIS A 10 5.71 -29.27 -78.73
C HIS A 10 6.82 -28.68 -77.81
N GLY A 11 7.80 -29.39 -77.22
CA GLY A 11 8.27 -30.80 -77.24
C GLY A 11 9.44 -30.91 -76.22
N ALA A 12 10.39 -31.83 -76.20
CA ALA A 12 10.59 -33.18 -76.74
C ALA A 12 12.11 -33.49 -76.58
N ALA A 13 12.47 -34.44 -75.71
CA ALA A 13 13.80 -35.09 -75.63
C ALA A 13 13.64 -36.31 -74.69
N ASP A 14 13.32 -37.47 -75.25
CA ASP A 14 14.25 -38.60 -75.50
C ASP A 14 14.65 -39.35 -74.21
N ALA A 15 14.12 -40.53 -73.87
CA ALA A 15 13.90 -41.79 -74.61
C ALA A 15 15.15 -42.71 -74.66
N ALA A 16 15.31 -43.53 -73.61
CA ALA A 16 16.14 -44.73 -73.62
C ALA A 16 15.59 -45.76 -72.62
N HIS A 17 15.83 -47.05 -72.89
CA HIS A 17 15.35 -48.22 -72.14
C HIS A 17 13.82 -48.42 -72.13
N GLY A 18 13.26 -49.43 -72.80
CA GLY A 18 13.87 -50.40 -73.69
C GLY A 18 12.94 -51.58 -73.95
N ALA A 19 12.46 -51.74 -75.19
CA ALA A 19 11.58 -52.83 -75.57
C ALA A 19 12.38 -54.13 -75.79
N ALA A 20 12.51 -54.94 -74.74
CA ALA A 20 13.05 -56.31 -74.74
C ALA A 20 12.56 -57.02 -73.46
N ASP A 21 11.40 -57.68 -73.46
CA ASP A 21 11.15 -58.89 -74.22
C ASP A 21 9.66 -59.02 -74.66
N ALA A 22 9.42 -59.67 -75.80
CA ALA A 22 8.09 -59.86 -76.37
C ALA A 22 7.91 -61.29 -76.90
N ALA A 23 8.35 -62.29 -76.12
CA ALA A 23 8.22 -63.70 -76.43
C ALA A 23 7.45 -64.50 -75.35
N ALA A 24 6.98 -65.69 -75.74
CA ALA A 24 6.38 -66.72 -74.88
C ALA A 24 5.12 -66.33 -74.08
N HIS A 25 3.95 -66.35 -74.74
CA HIS A 25 2.67 -66.56 -74.05
C HIS A 25 2.63 -67.96 -73.41
N GLY A 26 2.96 -68.06 -72.12
CA GLY A 26 2.65 -69.21 -71.27
C GLY A 26 1.27 -69.08 -70.62
N SER A 27 0.48 -70.15 -70.59
CA SER A 27 -0.91 -70.10 -70.13
C SER A 27 -1.06 -70.30 -68.61
N SER A 28 -1.11 -69.23 -67.81
CA SER A 28 -1.79 -69.22 -66.51
C SER A 28 -2.03 -67.80 -65.97
N GLY A 29 -3.26 -67.51 -65.57
CA GLY A 29 -3.58 -66.39 -64.67
C GLY A 29 -3.80 -65.01 -65.31
N MET A 30 -4.37 -64.13 -64.49
CA MET A 30 -4.49 -62.69 -64.76
C MET A 30 -3.10 -62.04 -64.58
N PRO A 31 -2.65 -61.08 -65.42
CA PRO A 31 -1.26 -60.57 -65.38
C PRO A 31 -0.76 -59.98 -64.06
N GLN A 32 -1.67 -59.70 -63.11
CA GLN A 32 -1.35 -59.21 -61.76
C GLN A 32 -1.07 -60.34 -60.74
N LEU A 33 -1.20 -61.62 -61.14
CA LEU A 33 -0.99 -62.81 -60.32
C LEU A 33 0.22 -63.65 -60.77
N ASP A 34 1.12 -63.08 -61.58
CA ASP A 34 2.36 -63.75 -61.96
C ASP A 34 3.41 -63.67 -60.84
N PHE A 35 3.46 -64.76 -60.07
CA PHE A 35 4.39 -64.98 -58.96
C PHE A 35 5.87 -64.91 -59.36
N SER A 36 6.24 -65.03 -60.65
CA SER A 36 7.64 -64.87 -61.09
C SER A 36 8.19 -63.47 -60.77
N THR A 37 7.32 -62.45 -60.84
CA THR A 37 7.68 -61.05 -60.59
C THR A 37 7.78 -60.71 -59.09
N TYR A 38 7.14 -61.50 -58.24
CA TYR A 38 6.95 -61.18 -56.81
C TYR A 38 8.28 -61.12 -56.06
N GLY A 39 9.28 -61.94 -56.42
CA GLY A 39 10.59 -61.94 -55.77
C GLY A 39 11.31 -60.58 -55.89
N ASN A 40 11.26 -59.96 -57.08
CA ASN A 40 11.84 -58.63 -57.32
C ASN A 40 11.03 -57.52 -56.61
N GLN A 41 9.70 -57.62 -56.62
CA GLN A 41 8.83 -56.67 -55.91
C GLN A 41 9.06 -56.71 -54.40
N ILE A 42 9.14 -57.90 -53.80
CA ILE A 42 9.41 -58.11 -52.37
C ILE A 42 10.81 -57.61 -52.00
N TRP A 43 11.82 -57.82 -52.85
CA TRP A 43 13.17 -57.29 -52.62
C TRP A 43 13.18 -55.76 -52.57
N TRP A 44 12.59 -55.08 -53.56
CA TRP A 44 12.49 -53.62 -53.56
C TRP A 44 11.58 -53.08 -52.43
N LEU A 45 10.53 -53.80 -52.04
CA LEU A 45 9.70 -53.47 -50.89
C LEU A 45 10.53 -53.49 -49.60
N LEU A 46 11.33 -54.54 -49.37
CA LEU A 46 12.20 -54.62 -48.20
C LEU A 46 13.29 -53.53 -48.21
N VAL A 47 13.91 -53.26 -49.36
CA VAL A 47 14.91 -52.18 -49.50
C VAL A 47 14.30 -50.81 -49.20
N THR A 48 13.15 -50.48 -49.80
CA THR A 48 12.47 -49.19 -49.57
C THR A 48 11.92 -49.06 -48.15
N LEU A 49 11.39 -50.13 -47.57
CA LEU A 49 10.96 -50.19 -46.16
C LEU A 49 12.14 -49.91 -45.21
N VAL A 50 13.31 -50.53 -45.44
CA VAL A 50 14.53 -50.29 -44.63
C VAL A 50 15.02 -48.84 -44.79
N VAL A 51 15.03 -48.29 -46.01
CA VAL A 51 15.40 -46.88 -46.25
C VAL A 51 14.46 -45.92 -45.52
N ILE A 52 13.14 -46.14 -45.62
CA ILE A 52 12.14 -45.32 -44.91
C ILE A 52 12.29 -45.47 -43.40
N TYR A 53 12.49 -46.69 -42.88
CA TYR A 53 12.74 -46.93 -41.46
C TYR A 53 13.98 -46.20 -40.95
N LEU A 54 15.09 -46.19 -41.70
CA LEU A 54 16.30 -45.45 -41.36
C LEU A 54 16.09 -43.93 -41.39
N ILE A 55 15.35 -43.39 -42.37
CA ILE A 55 15.01 -41.96 -42.41
C ILE A 55 14.12 -41.57 -41.21
N LEU A 56 13.10 -42.38 -40.89
CA LEU A 56 12.20 -42.09 -39.77
C LEU A 56 12.92 -42.17 -38.42
N SER A 57 13.65 -43.27 -38.16
CA SER A 57 14.37 -43.49 -36.91
C SER A 57 15.54 -42.52 -36.70
N ARG A 58 16.25 -42.14 -37.77
CA ARG A 58 17.49 -41.34 -37.66
C ARG A 58 17.33 -39.84 -37.95
N VAL A 59 16.22 -39.42 -38.57
CA VAL A 59 15.98 -38.00 -38.92
C VAL A 59 14.61 -37.50 -38.43
N ALA A 60 13.51 -38.18 -38.71
CA ALA A 60 12.17 -37.65 -38.41
C ALA A 60 11.84 -37.68 -36.92
N LEU A 61 11.92 -38.85 -36.28
CA LEU A 61 11.65 -39.03 -34.84
C LEU A 61 12.56 -38.15 -33.95
N PRO A 62 13.89 -38.07 -34.12
CA PRO A 62 14.72 -37.22 -33.28
C PRO A 62 14.43 -35.71 -33.46
N ARG A 63 13.98 -35.25 -34.63
CA ARG A 63 13.53 -33.86 -34.83
C ARG A 63 12.24 -33.56 -34.06
N ILE A 64 11.28 -34.48 -34.09
CA ILE A 64 10.01 -34.34 -33.34
C ILE A 64 10.28 -34.37 -31.83
N ALA A 65 11.14 -35.27 -31.37
CA ALA A 65 11.55 -35.36 -29.97
C ALA A 65 12.26 -34.08 -29.49
N ALA A 66 13.12 -33.46 -30.31
CA ALA A 66 13.77 -32.20 -29.98
C ALA A 66 12.75 -31.06 -29.75
N ILE A 67 11.77 -30.90 -30.65
CA ILE A 67 10.71 -29.86 -30.53
C ILE A 67 9.82 -30.12 -29.30
N LEU A 68 9.55 -31.38 -28.97
CA LEU A 68 8.77 -31.74 -27.78
C LEU A 68 9.54 -31.42 -26.50
N ASN A 69 10.83 -31.76 -26.44
CA ASN A 69 11.69 -31.48 -25.30
C ASN A 69 11.92 -29.96 -25.11
N GLU A 70 12.08 -29.21 -26.20
CA GLU A 70 12.14 -27.74 -26.19
C GLU A 70 10.89 -27.14 -25.56
N ARG A 71 9.70 -27.53 -26.04
CA ARG A 71 8.41 -27.08 -25.49
C ARG A 71 8.22 -27.46 -24.02
N GLN A 72 8.59 -28.68 -23.63
CA GLN A 72 8.55 -29.11 -22.23
C GLN A 72 9.51 -28.27 -21.37
N GLY A 73 10.73 -28.03 -21.85
CA GLY A 73 11.71 -27.16 -21.20
C GLY A 73 11.20 -25.74 -20.97
N THR A 74 10.62 -25.10 -22.01
CA THR A 74 9.99 -23.78 -21.89
C THR A 74 8.86 -23.79 -20.86
N ILE A 75 7.91 -24.74 -20.95
CA ILE A 75 6.78 -24.82 -20.01
C ILE A 75 7.26 -25.04 -18.56
N THR A 76 8.29 -25.86 -18.34
CA THR A 76 8.86 -26.09 -17.00
C THR A 76 9.60 -24.86 -16.48
N ASN A 77 10.35 -24.16 -17.33
CA ASN A 77 11.02 -22.90 -16.99
C ASN A 77 9.99 -21.81 -16.62
N ASP A 78 8.95 -21.65 -17.43
CA ASP A 78 7.95 -20.61 -17.26
C ASP A 78 7.08 -20.87 -16.03
N LEU A 79 6.79 -22.14 -15.72
CA LEU A 79 6.16 -22.56 -14.47
C LEU A 79 7.04 -22.24 -13.26
N ALA A 80 8.33 -22.61 -13.28
CA ALA A 80 9.26 -22.33 -12.20
C ALA A 80 9.44 -20.81 -11.96
N ALA A 81 9.49 -20.02 -13.04
CA ALA A 81 9.52 -18.56 -12.96
C ALA A 81 8.22 -17.99 -12.39
N ALA A 82 7.05 -18.53 -12.76
CA ALA A 82 5.77 -18.12 -12.18
C ALA A 82 5.65 -18.48 -10.70
N GLU A 83 6.19 -19.63 -10.27
CA GLU A 83 6.23 -20.03 -8.85
C GLU A 83 7.19 -19.16 -8.03
N ASP A 84 8.38 -18.84 -8.55
CA ASP A 84 9.33 -17.89 -7.94
C ASP A 84 8.75 -16.47 -7.81
N LEU A 85 8.12 -15.96 -8.87
CA LEU A 85 7.43 -14.65 -8.84
C LEU A 85 6.26 -14.65 -7.86
N LYS A 86 5.50 -15.75 -7.75
CA LYS A 86 4.43 -15.91 -6.75
C LYS A 86 4.98 -15.96 -5.33
N ALA A 87 6.08 -16.67 -5.09
CA ALA A 87 6.73 -16.70 -3.79
C ALA A 87 7.21 -15.31 -3.36
N LYS A 88 7.88 -14.57 -4.26
CA LYS A 88 8.31 -13.19 -4.05
C LYS A 88 7.15 -12.22 -3.82
N ALA A 89 6.03 -12.40 -4.53
CA ALA A 89 4.82 -11.59 -4.30
C ALA A 89 4.25 -11.83 -2.89
N VAL A 90 4.17 -13.07 -2.43
CA VAL A 90 3.71 -13.43 -1.07
C VAL A 90 4.70 -12.95 0.00
N GLU A 91 6.01 -13.02 -0.25
CA GLU A 91 7.02 -12.46 0.66
C GLU A 91 6.88 -10.93 0.78
N ALA A 92 6.73 -10.23 -0.35
CA ALA A 92 6.53 -8.78 -0.39
C ALA A 92 5.21 -8.36 0.27
N GLU A 93 4.12 -9.11 0.08
CA GLU A 93 2.84 -8.89 0.76
C GLU A 93 2.97 -9.06 2.29
N ASN A 94 3.64 -10.12 2.76
CA ASN A 94 3.89 -10.33 4.18
C ASN A 94 4.78 -9.22 4.78
N ALA A 95 5.83 -8.80 4.07
CA ALA A 95 6.69 -7.70 4.49
C ALA A 95 5.94 -6.36 4.56
N TYR A 96 5.09 -6.07 3.56
CA TYR A 96 4.22 -4.89 3.54
C TYR A 96 3.20 -4.91 4.68
N ASN A 97 2.49 -6.02 4.87
CA ASN A 97 1.50 -6.17 5.94
C ASN A 97 2.13 -6.05 7.33
N LYS A 98 3.35 -6.58 7.51
CA LYS A 98 4.13 -6.37 8.75
C LYS A 98 4.50 -4.89 8.93
N ALA A 99 5.10 -4.25 7.92
CA ALA A 99 5.49 -2.84 8.00
C ALA A 99 4.28 -1.92 8.29
N LEU A 100 3.10 -2.24 7.73
CA LEU A 100 1.85 -1.53 8.01
C LEU A 100 1.33 -1.77 9.44
N ALA A 101 1.53 -2.96 10.01
CA ALA A 101 1.21 -3.24 11.41
C ALA A 101 2.17 -2.52 12.37
N ASP A 102 3.48 -2.62 12.11
CA ASP A 102 4.54 -1.96 12.89
C ASP A 102 4.35 -0.43 12.88
N ALA A 103 4.09 0.18 11.72
CA ALA A 103 3.84 1.61 11.59
C ALA A 103 2.54 2.07 12.29
N ARG A 104 1.49 1.22 12.34
CA ARG A 104 0.27 1.51 13.10
C ARG A 104 0.49 1.44 14.61
N ALA A 105 1.27 0.46 15.07
CA ALA A 105 1.65 0.34 16.48
C ALA A 105 2.50 1.54 16.92
N GLU A 106 3.48 1.94 16.11
CA GLU A 106 4.34 3.10 16.40
C GLU A 106 3.56 4.42 16.38
N ALA A 107 2.64 4.61 15.42
CA ALA A 107 1.76 5.78 15.41
C ALA A 107 0.84 5.85 16.65
N GLN A 108 0.38 4.69 17.16
CA GLN A 108 -0.37 4.63 18.42
C GLN A 108 0.53 4.90 19.65
N ARG A 109 1.78 4.41 19.63
CA ARG A 109 2.78 4.66 20.69
C ARG A 109 3.06 6.16 20.82
N ILE A 110 3.42 6.81 19.70
CA ILE A 110 3.66 8.26 19.64
C ILE A 110 2.42 9.04 20.07
N ALA A 111 1.23 8.69 19.58
CA ALA A 111 -0.02 9.37 19.94
C ALA A 111 -0.42 9.19 21.43
N ALA A 112 0.08 8.16 22.12
CA ALA A 112 -0.08 8.00 23.56
C ALA A 112 0.99 8.76 24.35
N GLU A 113 2.24 8.70 23.89
CA GLU A 113 3.40 9.40 24.47
C GLU A 113 3.20 10.93 24.47
N THR A 114 2.92 11.52 23.31
CA THR A 114 2.62 12.96 23.18
C THR A 114 1.38 13.40 23.97
N ARG A 115 0.40 12.51 24.21
CA ARG A 115 -0.76 12.83 25.07
C ARG A 115 -0.39 12.86 26.56
N ALA A 116 0.49 11.98 27.00
CA ALA A 116 0.99 11.98 28.37
C ALA A 116 1.90 13.20 28.63
N GLU A 117 2.74 13.55 27.65
CA GLU A 117 3.59 14.74 27.65
C GLU A 117 2.76 16.03 27.73
N ILE A 118 1.79 16.23 26.82
CA ILE A 118 0.89 17.39 26.84
C ILE A 118 0.08 17.47 28.14
N GLN A 119 -0.38 16.33 28.70
CA GLN A 119 -1.11 16.35 29.98
C GLN A 119 -0.20 16.82 31.12
N ALA A 120 1.06 16.38 31.17
CA ALA A 120 2.01 16.83 32.17
C ALA A 120 2.36 18.33 32.04
N GLU A 121 2.54 18.84 30.81
CA GLU A 121 2.71 20.28 30.55
C GLU A 121 1.48 21.10 31.00
N VAL A 122 0.27 20.60 30.73
CA VAL A 122 -0.98 21.23 31.15
C VAL A 122 -1.13 21.23 32.67
N ASP A 123 -0.81 20.13 33.34
CA ASP A 123 -0.88 20.02 34.80
C ASP A 123 0.15 20.94 35.49
N GLU A 124 1.37 21.08 34.95
CA GLU A 124 2.36 22.06 35.42
C GLU A 124 1.89 23.50 35.19
N ALA A 125 1.35 23.79 34.00
CA ALA A 125 0.85 25.13 33.66
C ALA A 125 -0.34 25.55 34.55
N ILE A 126 -1.23 24.62 34.89
CA ILE A 126 -2.33 24.83 35.85
C ILE A 126 -1.78 25.09 37.25
N ALA A 127 -0.89 24.21 37.75
CA ALA A 127 -0.31 24.37 39.09
C ALA A 127 0.45 25.70 39.26
N LYS A 128 1.13 26.16 38.20
CA LYS A 128 1.77 27.48 38.16
C LYS A 128 0.74 28.63 38.13
N ALA A 129 -0.30 28.53 37.30
CA ALA A 129 -1.34 29.55 37.21
C ALA A 129 -2.10 29.71 38.55
N ASP A 130 -2.44 28.60 39.22
CA ASP A 130 -3.07 28.60 40.54
C ASP A 130 -2.17 29.27 41.60
N ALA A 131 -0.85 29.04 41.55
CA ALA A 131 0.11 29.69 42.44
C ALA A 131 0.20 31.21 42.19
N GLU A 132 0.22 31.65 40.94
CA GLU A 132 0.20 33.08 40.56
C GLU A 132 -1.13 33.76 40.96
N ILE A 133 -2.26 33.06 40.78
CA ILE A 133 -3.60 33.53 41.20
C ILE A 133 -3.68 33.64 42.73
N ALA A 134 -3.19 32.65 43.48
CA ALA A 134 -3.19 32.65 44.94
C ALA A 134 -2.33 33.80 45.50
N ALA A 135 -1.12 33.99 44.96
CA ALA A 135 -0.25 35.10 45.35
C ALA A 135 -0.91 36.46 45.08
N LYS A 136 -1.52 36.65 43.91
CA LYS A 136 -2.19 37.90 43.53
C LYS A 136 -3.48 38.15 44.30
N THR A 137 -4.15 37.09 44.74
CA THR A 137 -5.31 37.19 45.63
C THR A 137 -4.88 37.71 47.01
N ALA A 138 -3.82 37.14 47.60
CA ALA A 138 -3.29 37.60 48.89
C ALA A 138 -2.73 39.04 48.84
N GLU A 139 -2.09 39.44 47.73
CA GLU A 139 -1.69 40.82 47.45
C GLU A 139 -2.93 41.75 47.44
N SER A 140 -3.97 41.35 46.71
CA SER A 140 -5.22 42.13 46.57
C SER A 140 -5.99 42.24 47.88
N GLU A 141 -6.08 41.17 48.67
CA GLU A 141 -6.68 41.17 50.01
C GLU A 141 -5.95 42.12 50.96
N THR A 142 -4.62 42.12 50.92
CA THR A 142 -3.78 43.04 51.71
C THR A 142 -4.03 44.49 51.33
N ALA A 143 -4.03 44.81 50.03
CA ALA A 143 -4.32 46.16 49.54
C ALA A 143 -5.75 46.62 49.87
N ILE A 144 -6.75 45.73 49.78
CA ILE A 144 -8.14 46.01 50.17
C ILE A 144 -8.24 46.28 51.67
N ALA A 145 -7.48 45.55 52.52
CA ALA A 145 -7.44 45.79 53.96
C ALA A 145 -6.80 47.16 54.30
N GLU A 146 -5.71 47.54 53.64
CA GLU A 146 -5.05 48.85 53.81
C GLU A 146 -5.95 50.01 53.35
N ILE A 147 -6.60 49.86 52.19
CA ILE A 147 -7.59 50.82 51.69
C ILE A 147 -8.76 50.95 52.67
N ARG A 148 -9.25 49.84 53.25
CA ARG A 148 -10.35 49.84 54.22
C ARG A 148 -9.96 50.52 55.53
N ALA A 149 -8.76 50.28 56.06
CA ALA A 149 -8.25 50.99 57.23
C ALA A 149 -8.14 52.49 56.97
N THR A 150 -7.46 52.86 55.88
CA THR A 150 -7.30 54.25 55.42
C THR A 150 -8.66 54.95 55.22
N ALA A 151 -9.66 54.26 54.67
CA ALA A 151 -11.01 54.80 54.50
C ALA A 151 -11.72 55.05 55.84
N LEU A 152 -11.56 54.17 56.84
CA LEU A 152 -12.13 54.38 58.18
C LEU A 152 -11.49 55.58 58.89
N ASP A 153 -10.18 55.76 58.78
CA ASP A 153 -9.48 56.91 59.38
C ASP A 153 -9.87 58.23 58.70
N ASN A 154 -10.00 58.24 57.37
CA ASN A 154 -10.53 59.40 56.64
C ASN A 154 -11.99 59.71 57.01
N VAL A 155 -12.83 58.70 57.25
CA VAL A 155 -14.21 58.90 57.74
C VAL A 155 -14.21 59.49 59.15
N LYS A 156 -13.37 59.01 60.06
CA LYS A 156 -13.22 59.60 61.41
C LYS A 156 -12.79 61.07 61.34
N LEU A 157 -11.81 61.40 60.48
CA LEU A 157 -11.32 62.77 60.30
C LEU A 157 -12.40 63.69 59.72
N VAL A 158 -13.02 63.33 58.59
CA VAL A 158 -14.09 64.13 57.96
C VAL A 158 -15.30 64.29 58.87
N ALA A 159 -15.65 63.27 59.66
CA ALA A 159 -16.72 63.35 60.65
C ALA A 159 -16.39 64.34 61.79
N SER A 160 -15.14 64.34 62.28
CA SER A 160 -14.67 65.28 63.30
C SER A 160 -14.67 66.73 62.78
N ASP A 161 -14.13 66.97 61.58
CA ASP A 161 -14.09 68.30 60.96
C ASP A 161 -15.51 68.84 60.71
N THR A 162 -16.40 67.99 60.19
CA THR A 162 -17.81 68.35 59.95
C THR A 162 -18.56 68.62 61.26
N ALA A 163 -18.30 67.85 62.31
CA ALA A 163 -18.92 68.06 63.63
C ALA A 163 -18.42 69.36 64.30
N SER A 164 -17.12 69.68 64.20
CA SER A 164 -16.56 70.94 64.68
C SER A 164 -17.18 72.14 63.97
N ALA A 165 -17.22 72.12 62.62
CA ALA A 165 -17.87 73.17 61.83
C ALA A 165 -19.37 73.34 62.16
N LEU A 166 -20.09 72.26 62.46
CA LEU A 166 -21.49 72.32 62.93
C LEU A 166 -21.62 72.94 64.32
N VAL A 167 -20.72 72.63 65.25
CA VAL A 167 -20.72 73.21 66.62
C VAL A 167 -20.43 74.71 66.56
N GLU A 168 -19.46 75.15 65.75
CA GLU A 168 -19.20 76.57 65.52
C GLU A 168 -20.40 77.29 64.88
N ALA A 169 -20.97 76.71 63.81
CA ALA A 169 -22.12 77.30 63.11
C ALA A 169 -23.39 77.41 63.98
N LEU A 170 -23.54 76.54 64.98
CA LEU A 170 -24.62 76.58 65.97
C LEU A 170 -24.32 77.49 67.18
N GLY A 171 -23.18 78.19 67.20
CA GLY A 171 -22.79 79.12 68.27
C GLY A 171 -22.25 78.45 69.53
N GLY A 172 -21.87 77.17 69.45
CA GLY A 172 -21.09 76.51 70.48
C GLY A 172 -19.64 76.97 70.50
N LYS A 173 -18.89 76.54 71.52
CA LYS A 173 -17.42 76.53 71.44
C LYS A 173 -16.97 75.17 70.91
N ASP A 174 -16.04 75.16 69.97
CA ASP A 174 -15.27 73.95 69.69
C ASP A 174 -14.53 73.51 70.98
N ASP A 175 -14.87 72.32 71.45
CA ASP A 175 -14.00 71.53 72.31
C ASP A 175 -13.63 70.28 71.51
N THR A 176 -12.56 70.42 70.74
CA THR A 176 -12.06 69.43 69.79
C THR A 176 -11.83 68.06 70.44
N LYS A 177 -11.60 68.01 71.77
CA LYS A 177 -11.44 66.74 72.51
C LYS A 177 -12.77 66.04 72.76
N LEU A 178 -13.81 66.79 73.14
CA LEU A 178 -15.15 66.23 73.34
C LEU A 178 -15.78 65.79 72.02
N ILE A 179 -15.56 66.55 70.93
CA ILE A 179 -16.04 66.20 69.59
C ILE A 179 -15.33 64.95 69.08
N ALA A 180 -13.99 64.88 69.16
CA ALA A 180 -13.24 63.69 68.75
C ALA A 180 -13.64 62.44 69.56
N ALA A 181 -13.90 62.57 70.87
CA ALA A 181 -14.36 61.46 71.70
C ALA A 181 -15.76 60.95 71.27
N ALA A 182 -16.72 61.86 71.04
CA ALA A 182 -18.07 61.49 70.61
C ALA A 182 -18.09 60.87 69.19
N VAL A 183 -17.25 61.36 68.28
CA VAL A 183 -17.09 60.77 66.93
C VAL A 183 -16.43 59.40 67.00
N ALA A 184 -15.44 59.19 67.87
CA ALA A 184 -14.84 57.86 68.10
C ALA A 184 -15.88 56.86 68.65
N GLU A 185 -16.59 57.23 69.73
CA GLU A 185 -17.63 56.38 70.34
C GLU A 185 -18.72 56.00 69.31
N ARG A 186 -19.12 56.92 68.42
CA ARG A 186 -20.15 56.66 67.41
C ARG A 186 -19.65 55.93 66.15
N THR A 187 -18.34 55.81 65.94
CA THR A 187 -17.75 55.10 64.78
C THR A 187 -17.21 53.71 65.11
N GLU A 188 -17.17 53.32 66.39
CA GLU A 188 -16.71 51.99 66.84
C GLU A 188 -17.84 51.05 67.31
N GLY A 189 -19.11 51.48 67.21
CA GLY A 189 -20.30 50.66 67.47
C GLY A 189 -21.50 51.04 66.61
#